data_AF-A0A266LQ49-F1
#
_entry.id   AF-A0A266LQ49-F1
#
_cell.length_a   1.000
_cell.length_b   1.000
_cell.length_c   1.000
_cell.angle_alpha   90.00
_cell.angle_beta   90.00
_cell.angle_gamma   90.00
#
_symmetry.space_group_name_H-M   'P 1'
#
loop_
_entity.id
_entity.type
_entity.pdbx_description
1 polymer ?
#
loop_
_entity_poly.entity_id
_entity_poly.type
_entity_poly.pdbx_seq_one_letter_code
_entity_poly.pdbx_strand_id
1 'polypeptide(L)'
;MRLSQFLAVGCLSFFSLASHAEILTGLYQVREPVASQSPDERTQATQKALETLVLRLTGDAKALQSPGLEAIRKDPQQIISRFGYDAGPPESLQVDFDPVSTDRALRQAGLSLWGSNRPALLGWWLNDSVEGSSLVGDGQSVAEPLRRAAQHRGLPLRLPLADLSEQLVGTAENLEGSNPAPLKDASERYGADALLAVHAREDDGKWTAKWRLWVGDQQEQGSAQAADQAALADAVMLAVSERLAPRYAVKPGVSSEQLLEVQGMTLQRYAQLGHLLEPFGAQLKRVDGDRIVYLVNGSAEQLRSQLGLAQLQEVPAQQVPAVTDAGQAPGVAAAPAPQLRFRW
;
A
#
# COMPACT_ATOMS: atom_id res chain seq x y z
N MET A 1 -20.11 3.44 -49.09
CA MET A 1 -19.93 2.53 -47.92
C MET A 1 -18.47 2.44 -47.47
N ARG A 2 -17.78 3.56 -47.18
CA ARG A 2 -16.38 3.56 -46.67
C ARG A 2 -16.06 4.71 -45.70
N LEU A 3 -17.06 5.44 -45.18
CA LEU A 3 -16.84 6.49 -44.18
C LEU A 3 -17.27 6.06 -42.76
N SER A 4 -18.20 5.12 -42.64
CA SER A 4 -18.68 4.60 -41.35
C SER A 4 -17.70 3.64 -40.67
N GLN A 5 -16.74 3.07 -41.39
CA GLN A 5 -15.72 2.17 -40.84
C GLN A 5 -14.54 2.92 -40.18
N PHE A 6 -14.31 4.19 -40.52
CA PHE A 6 -13.28 5.00 -39.86
C PHE A 6 -13.74 5.63 -38.54
N LEU A 7 -15.06 5.78 -38.35
CA LEU A 7 -15.63 6.30 -37.10
C LEU A 7 -15.63 5.27 -35.97
N ALA A 8 -15.63 3.97 -36.29
CA ALA A 8 -15.57 2.89 -35.30
C ALA A 8 -14.15 2.63 -34.76
N VAL A 9 -13.10 3.07 -35.47
CA VAL A 9 -11.69 2.89 -35.04
C VAL A 9 -11.21 4.06 -34.16
N GLY A 10 -11.84 5.24 -34.26
CA GLY A 10 -11.49 6.42 -33.46
C GLY A 10 -11.95 6.38 -32.00
N CYS A 11 -12.98 5.61 -31.66
CA CYS A 11 -13.53 5.57 -30.29
C CYS A 11 -12.88 4.53 -29.37
N LEU A 12 -12.03 3.63 -29.87
CA LEU A 12 -11.34 2.61 -29.06
C LEU A 12 -10.01 3.09 -28.45
N SER A 13 -9.61 4.35 -28.70
CA SER A 13 -8.31 4.88 -28.25
C SER A 13 -8.37 5.71 -26.96
N PHE A 14 -9.55 5.84 -26.32
CA PHE A 14 -9.73 6.74 -25.16
C PHE A 14 -9.84 6.07 -23.79
N PHE A 15 -9.73 4.74 -23.70
CA PHE A 15 -9.60 4.05 -22.41
C PHE A 15 -8.13 3.78 -22.08
N SER A 16 -7.32 4.86 -22.02
CA SER A 16 -6.12 4.80 -21.20
C SER A 16 -6.58 4.97 -19.75
N LEU A 17 -6.79 3.85 -19.06
CA LEU A 17 -6.92 3.83 -17.61
C LEU A 17 -5.62 4.43 -17.06
N ALA A 18 -5.67 5.70 -16.64
CA ALA A 18 -4.63 6.26 -15.81
C ALA A 18 -4.61 5.41 -14.53
N SER A 19 -3.62 4.52 -14.42
CA SER A 19 -3.30 3.82 -13.18
C SER A 19 -2.75 4.87 -12.22
N HIS A 20 -3.64 5.63 -11.59
CA HIS A 20 -3.25 6.45 -10.46
C HIS A 20 -2.84 5.49 -9.35
N ALA A 21 -1.55 5.54 -8.97
CA ALA A 21 -1.15 4.98 -7.70
C ALA A 21 -2.00 5.71 -6.65
N GLU A 22 -2.92 4.99 -6.03
CA GLU A 22 -3.85 5.58 -5.07
C GLU A 22 -3.05 5.94 -3.82
N ILE A 23 -2.67 7.21 -3.71
CA ILE A 23 -2.04 7.72 -2.50
C ILE A 23 -3.10 7.64 -1.41
N LEU A 24 -2.88 6.80 -0.40
CA LEU A 24 -3.80 6.68 0.73
C LEU A 24 -3.96 8.06 1.39
N THR A 25 -5.14 8.66 1.20
CA THR A 25 -5.50 9.92 1.86
C THR A 25 -5.77 9.64 3.35
N GLY A 26 -5.28 10.53 4.22
CA GLY A 26 -5.49 10.39 5.66
C GLY A 26 -4.61 9.34 6.36
N LEU A 27 -3.42 9.01 5.82
CA LEU A 27 -2.49 8.07 6.49
C LEU A 27 -2.19 8.48 7.96
N TYR A 28 -2.07 9.79 8.21
CA TYR A 28 -1.82 10.37 9.54
C TYR A 28 -3.10 10.78 10.29
N GLN A 29 -4.27 10.39 9.78
CA GLN A 29 -5.56 10.61 10.43
C GLN A 29 -6.04 9.29 11.01
N VAL A 30 -6.16 9.21 12.32
CA VAL A 30 -6.57 7.99 13.02
C VAL A 30 -7.91 8.22 13.68
N ARG A 31 -8.79 7.23 13.60
CA ARG A 31 -10.11 7.25 14.24
C ARG A 31 -10.17 6.12 15.25
N GLU A 32 -10.47 6.49 16.49
CA GLU A 32 -10.64 5.55 17.59
C GLU A 32 -12.08 5.63 18.09
N PRO A 33 -12.82 4.51 18.18
CA PRO A 33 -14.14 4.49 18.78
C PRO A 33 -14.10 4.99 20.23
N VAL A 34 -15.08 5.81 20.61
CA VAL A 34 -15.21 6.36 21.96
C VAL A 34 -16.61 6.10 22.52
N ALA A 35 -16.68 5.87 23.83
CA ALA A 35 -17.95 5.74 24.53
C ALA A 35 -18.55 7.09 24.96
N SER A 36 -17.73 8.14 25.02
CA SER A 36 -18.13 9.49 25.40
C SER A 36 -17.10 10.54 24.96
N GLN A 37 -17.45 11.83 25.07
CA GLN A 37 -16.52 12.94 24.81
C GLN A 37 -15.79 13.45 26.07
N SER A 38 -15.82 12.68 27.16
CA SER A 38 -15.17 13.05 28.43
C SER A 38 -13.65 13.22 28.28
N PRO A 39 -12.99 14.05 29.11
CA PRO A 39 -11.54 14.23 29.03
C PRO A 39 -10.74 12.94 29.20
N ASP A 40 -11.20 12.04 30.07
CA ASP A 40 -10.52 10.77 30.34
C ASP A 40 -10.63 9.82 29.14
N GLU A 41 -11.83 9.67 28.57
CA GLU A 41 -12.06 8.87 27.36
C GLU A 41 -11.24 9.41 26.19
N ARG A 42 -11.20 10.74 26.02
CA ARG A 42 -10.38 11.39 24.99
C ARG A 42 -8.89 11.11 25.18
N THR A 43 -8.39 11.14 26.42
CA THR A 43 -6.99 10.86 26.72
C THR A 43 -6.65 9.41 26.36
N GLN A 44 -7.51 8.46 26.74
CA GLN A 44 -7.32 7.05 26.39
C GLN A 44 -7.39 6.82 24.88
N ALA A 45 -8.36 7.41 24.19
CA ALA A 45 -8.50 7.30 22.75
C ALA A 45 -7.32 7.96 22.01
N THR A 46 -6.76 9.06 22.54
CA THR A 46 -5.55 9.68 21.97
C THR A 46 -4.34 8.76 22.08
N GLN A 47 -4.19 8.05 23.20
CA GLN A 47 -3.12 7.05 23.36
C GLN A 47 -3.30 5.88 22.39
N LYS A 48 -4.52 5.33 22.27
CA LYS A 48 -4.83 4.30 21.27
C LYS A 48 -4.55 4.78 19.84
N ALA A 49 -4.93 6.02 19.52
CA ALA A 49 -4.69 6.60 18.21
C ALA A 49 -3.19 6.69 17.89
N LEU A 50 -2.36 7.00 18.88
CA LEU A 50 -0.90 6.97 18.74
C LEU A 50 -0.38 5.55 18.48
N GLU A 51 -0.86 4.55 19.22
CA GLU A 51 -0.49 3.14 19.00
C GLU A 51 -0.89 2.68 17.59
N THR A 52 -2.13 2.98 17.18
CA THR A 52 -2.64 2.70 15.84
C THR A 52 -1.79 3.40 14.77
N LEU A 53 -1.41 4.67 14.97
CA LEU A 53 -0.53 5.39 14.04
C LEU A 53 0.84 4.72 13.92
N VAL A 54 1.46 4.34 15.03
CA VAL A 54 2.77 3.65 15.04
C VAL A 54 2.66 2.32 14.30
N LEU A 55 1.65 1.50 14.60
CA LEU A 55 1.41 0.25 13.89
C LEU A 55 1.17 0.48 12.40
N ARG A 56 0.39 1.49 12.05
CA ARG A 56 0.10 1.85 10.66
C ARG A 56 1.37 2.22 9.91
N LEU A 57 2.20 3.08 10.49
CA LEU A 57 3.40 3.63 9.86
C LEU A 57 4.61 2.70 9.91
N THR A 58 4.60 1.66 10.75
CA THR A 58 5.74 0.72 10.86
C THR A 58 5.39 -0.68 10.36
N GLY A 59 4.13 -1.10 10.56
CA GLY A 59 3.65 -2.46 10.40
C GLY A 59 4.37 -3.48 11.29
N ASP A 60 4.93 -3.04 12.42
CA ASP A 60 5.61 -3.91 13.39
C ASP A 60 5.05 -3.65 14.79
N ALA A 61 4.38 -4.66 15.37
CA ALA A 61 3.88 -4.60 16.74
C ALA A 61 4.98 -4.33 17.79
N LYS A 62 6.23 -4.71 17.52
CA LYS A 62 7.36 -4.45 18.43
C LYS A 62 7.74 -2.97 18.47
N ALA A 63 7.37 -2.19 17.45
CA ALA A 63 7.64 -0.76 17.40
C ALA A 63 7.00 -0.01 18.58
N LEU A 64 5.83 -0.46 19.05
CA LEU A 64 5.13 0.10 20.22
C LEU A 64 5.96 0.03 21.50
N GLN A 65 6.87 -0.95 21.59
CA GLN A 65 7.73 -1.16 22.76
C GLN A 65 9.08 -0.44 22.63
N SER A 66 9.29 0.35 21.56
CA SER A 66 10.55 1.07 21.38
C SER A 66 10.74 2.12 22.49
N PRO A 67 11.87 2.07 23.23
CA PRO A 67 12.20 3.09 24.23
C PRO A 67 12.29 4.50 23.64
N GLY A 68 12.59 4.64 22.34
CA GLY A 68 12.62 5.92 21.65
C GLY A 68 11.24 6.61 21.56
N LEU A 69 10.15 5.88 21.77
CA LEU A 69 8.79 6.43 21.78
C LEU A 69 8.32 6.91 23.15
N GLU A 70 9.08 6.71 24.23
CA GLU A 70 8.65 7.07 25.59
C GLU A 70 8.26 8.54 25.72
N ALA A 71 8.99 9.45 25.08
CA ALA A 71 8.69 10.88 25.11
C ALA A 71 7.33 11.21 24.46
N ILE A 72 7.04 10.59 23.31
CA ILE A 72 5.79 10.80 22.57
C ILE A 72 4.62 10.12 23.28
N ARG A 73 4.84 8.92 23.86
CA ARG A 73 3.82 8.23 24.64
C ARG A 73 3.41 9.02 25.89
N LYS A 74 4.36 9.71 26.54
CA LYS A 74 4.06 10.59 27.69
C LYS A 74 3.32 11.86 27.29
N ASP A 75 3.68 12.45 26.16
CA ASP A 75 3.03 13.65 25.64
C ASP A 75 2.78 13.56 24.12
N PRO A 76 1.66 12.94 23.70
CA PRO A 76 1.31 12.83 22.29
C PRO A 76 1.00 14.18 21.62
N GLN A 77 0.69 15.23 22.41
CA GLN A 77 0.28 16.53 21.89
C GLN A 77 1.36 17.17 21.01
N GLN A 78 2.63 16.82 21.23
CA GLN A 78 3.75 17.35 20.46
C GLN A 78 3.73 16.99 18.96
N ILE A 79 2.98 15.95 18.58
CA ILE A 79 2.82 15.51 17.18
C ILE A 79 1.37 15.56 16.68
N ILE A 80 0.44 16.06 17.50
CA ILE A 80 -0.98 16.20 17.13
C ILE A 80 -1.20 17.59 16.55
N SER A 81 -1.82 17.64 15.37
CA SER A 81 -2.21 18.91 14.73
C SER A 81 -3.60 19.36 15.15
N ARG A 82 -4.56 18.42 15.27
CA ARG A 82 -5.93 18.67 15.72
C ARG A 82 -6.61 17.35 16.10
N PHE A 83 -7.74 17.47 16.80
CA PHE A 83 -8.69 16.38 17.00
C PHE A 83 -10.11 16.84 16.69
N GLY A 84 -10.99 15.90 16.38
CA GLY A 84 -12.41 16.11 16.13
C GLY A 84 -13.23 14.87 16.50
N TYR A 85 -14.54 15.03 16.60
CA TYR A 85 -15.46 13.92 16.85
C TYR A 85 -16.29 13.64 15.60
N ASP A 86 -16.44 12.36 15.27
CA ASP A 86 -17.33 11.87 14.23
C ASP A 86 -18.51 11.13 14.89
N ALA A 87 -19.72 11.58 14.58
CA ALA A 87 -20.97 11.08 15.15
C ALA A 87 -21.52 9.81 14.47
N GLY A 88 -20.81 9.26 13.47
CA GLY A 88 -21.19 7.99 12.85
C GLY A 88 -21.30 6.85 13.87
N PRO A 89 -21.98 5.73 13.57
CA PRO A 89 -21.98 4.57 14.45
C PRO A 89 -20.73 3.68 14.23
N PRO A 90 -19.87 3.44 15.24
CA PRO A 90 -19.83 4.05 16.58
C PRO A 90 -19.18 5.45 16.57
N GLU A 91 -19.54 6.29 17.55
CA GLU A 91 -18.92 7.61 17.73
C GLU A 91 -17.40 7.42 17.83
N SER A 92 -16.62 8.27 17.17
CA SER A 92 -15.17 8.14 17.14
C SER A 92 -14.45 9.47 17.33
N LEU A 93 -13.31 9.41 18.03
CA LEU A 93 -12.34 10.49 18.09
C LEU A 93 -11.43 10.38 16.87
N GLN A 94 -11.46 11.38 16.00
CA GLN A 94 -10.47 11.56 14.95
C GLN A 94 -9.29 12.38 15.50
N VAL A 95 -8.09 11.84 15.39
CA VAL A 95 -6.83 12.52 15.70
C VAL A 95 -6.03 12.68 14.42
N ASP A 96 -5.72 13.93 14.09
CA ASP A 96 -4.89 14.27 12.93
C ASP A 96 -3.47 14.56 13.43
N PHE A 97 -2.53 13.69 13.09
CA PHE A 97 -1.13 13.85 13.42
C PHE A 97 -0.41 14.70 12.37
N ASP A 98 0.52 15.55 12.81
CA ASP A 98 1.38 16.30 11.90
C ASP A 98 2.41 15.35 11.26
N PRO A 99 2.44 15.18 9.92
CA PRO A 99 3.30 14.19 9.28
C PRO A 99 4.80 14.42 9.54
N VAL A 100 5.22 15.69 9.56
CA VAL A 100 6.65 16.05 9.66
C VAL A 100 7.21 15.73 11.04
N SER A 101 6.50 16.15 12.09
CA SER A 101 6.90 15.86 13.47
C SER A 101 6.75 14.38 13.80
N THR A 102 5.70 13.72 13.32
CA THR A 102 5.50 12.27 13.48
C THR A 102 6.66 11.48 12.88
N ASP A 103 6.94 11.66 11.59
CA ASP A 103 8.01 10.93 10.90
C ASP A 103 9.36 11.18 11.54
N ARG A 104 9.65 12.42 11.91
CA ARG A 104 10.89 12.77 12.61
C ARG A 104 11.03 11.99 13.90
N ALA A 105 9.98 11.97 14.72
CA ALA A 105 10.02 11.37 16.04
C ALA A 105 10.12 9.83 15.96
N LEU A 106 9.41 9.19 15.03
CA LEU A 106 9.52 7.76 14.80
C LEU A 106 10.90 7.36 14.24
N ARG A 107 11.47 8.15 13.32
CA ARG A 107 12.82 7.90 12.78
C ARG A 107 13.90 8.11 13.85
N GLN A 108 13.76 9.11 14.72
CA GLN A 108 14.64 9.33 15.88
C GLN A 108 14.57 8.16 16.87
N ALA A 109 13.41 7.51 16.99
CA ALA A 109 13.23 6.28 17.74
C ALA A 109 13.82 5.02 17.05
N GLY A 110 14.49 5.19 15.90
CA GLY A 110 15.14 4.09 15.16
C GLY A 110 14.17 3.19 14.39
N LEU A 111 12.91 3.61 14.21
CA LEU A 111 11.88 2.79 13.59
C LEU A 111 11.92 2.89 12.06
N SER A 112 11.68 1.75 11.41
CA SER A 112 11.48 1.70 9.96
C SER A 112 10.07 2.18 9.63
N LEU A 113 9.94 3.05 8.62
CA LEU A 113 8.65 3.62 8.24
C LEU A 113 8.17 3.12 6.89
N TRP A 114 6.92 2.68 6.85
CA TRP A 114 6.13 2.41 5.66
C TRP A 114 5.28 3.65 5.34
N GLY A 115 5.66 4.37 4.28
CA GLY A 115 5.02 5.61 3.86
C GLY A 115 3.66 5.43 3.18
N SER A 116 3.27 6.45 2.41
CA SER A 116 1.99 6.51 1.69
C SER A 116 1.90 5.59 0.47
N ASN A 117 3.04 5.13 -0.06
CA ASN A 117 3.06 4.22 -1.20
C ASN A 117 2.83 2.78 -0.74
N ARG A 118 1.58 2.32 -0.84
CA ARG A 118 1.11 1.03 -0.33
C ARG A 118 0.43 0.25 -1.46
N PRO A 119 0.56 -1.08 -1.49
CA PRO A 119 -0.11 -1.88 -2.50
C PRO A 119 -1.63 -1.77 -2.31
N ALA A 120 -2.34 -1.47 -3.39
CA ALA A 120 -3.80 -1.54 -3.40
C ALA A 120 -4.22 -3.01 -3.30
N LEU A 121 -5.02 -3.34 -2.28
CA LEU A 121 -5.54 -4.68 -2.05
C LEU A 121 -6.92 -4.81 -2.69
N LEU A 122 -7.17 -5.90 -3.42
CA LEU A 122 -8.53 -6.33 -3.74
C LEU A 122 -8.95 -7.45 -2.78
N GLY A 123 -9.89 -7.13 -1.90
CA GLY A 123 -10.41 -8.04 -0.87
C GLY A 123 -11.60 -8.85 -1.35
N TRP A 124 -11.38 -10.12 -1.70
CA TRP A 124 -12.44 -11.11 -1.85
C TRP A 124 -12.83 -11.62 -0.47
N TRP A 125 -13.97 -11.15 0.05
CA TRP A 125 -14.40 -11.46 1.41
C TRP A 125 -15.70 -12.26 1.39
N LEU A 126 -15.62 -13.55 1.73
CA LEU A 126 -16.75 -14.47 1.79
C LEU A 126 -17.15 -14.68 3.25
N ASN A 127 -18.43 -14.43 3.57
CA ASN A 127 -19.01 -14.72 4.88
C ASN A 127 -19.88 -15.97 4.79
N ASP A 128 -19.58 -17.01 5.58
CA ASP A 128 -20.50 -18.11 5.83
C ASP A 128 -21.50 -17.73 6.94
N SER A 129 -22.78 -17.97 6.68
CA SER A 129 -23.86 -17.93 7.67
C SER A 129 -24.72 -19.20 7.58
N VAL A 130 -25.70 -19.30 8.48
CA VAL A 130 -26.72 -20.37 8.44
C VAL A 130 -27.56 -20.36 7.16
N GLU A 131 -27.61 -19.25 6.44
CA GLU A 131 -28.36 -19.08 5.19
C GLU A 131 -27.51 -19.42 3.95
N GLY A 132 -26.20 -19.62 4.13
CA GLY A 132 -25.24 -19.92 3.07
C GLY A 132 -24.06 -18.96 3.07
N SER A 133 -23.21 -19.10 2.04
CA SER A 133 -22.04 -18.24 1.84
C SER A 133 -22.41 -17.01 1.00
N SER A 134 -21.94 -15.84 1.40
CA SER A 134 -22.19 -14.57 0.70
C SER A 134 -20.90 -13.78 0.50
N LEU A 135 -20.60 -13.44 -0.77
CA LEU A 135 -19.46 -12.60 -1.15
C LEU A 135 -19.82 -11.13 -0.90
N VAL A 136 -18.98 -10.44 -0.13
CA VAL A 136 -19.15 -9.01 0.16
C VAL A 136 -18.81 -8.19 -1.08
N GLY A 137 -19.81 -7.46 -1.56
CA GLY A 137 -19.67 -6.49 -2.65
C GLY A 137 -19.45 -5.07 -2.15
N ASP A 138 -18.70 -4.26 -2.89
CA ASP A 138 -18.33 -2.88 -2.52
C ASP A 138 -19.53 -1.98 -2.21
N GLY A 139 -20.62 -2.11 -2.98
CA GLY A 139 -21.84 -1.33 -2.80
C GLY A 139 -22.74 -1.77 -1.64
N GLN A 140 -22.37 -2.81 -0.89
CA GLN A 140 -23.19 -3.36 0.19
C GLN A 140 -22.84 -2.71 1.54
N SER A 141 -23.82 -2.60 2.45
CA SER A 141 -23.58 -2.03 3.79
C SER A 141 -22.58 -2.85 4.62
N VAL A 142 -22.52 -4.17 4.39
CA VAL A 142 -21.57 -5.09 5.04
C VAL A 142 -20.11 -4.83 4.65
N ALA A 143 -19.86 -4.02 3.62
CA ALA A 143 -18.51 -3.62 3.21
C ALA A 143 -17.92 -2.50 4.09
N GLU A 144 -18.74 -1.70 4.76
CA GLU A 144 -18.26 -0.57 5.59
C GLU A 144 -17.30 -0.99 6.72
N PRO A 145 -17.59 -2.05 7.50
CA PRO A 145 -16.63 -2.54 8.49
C PRO A 145 -15.28 -2.95 7.88
N LEU A 146 -15.27 -3.53 6.68
CA LEU A 146 -14.04 -3.92 5.98
C LEU A 146 -13.22 -2.69 5.57
N ARG A 147 -13.86 -1.68 4.98
CA ARG A 147 -13.22 -0.42 4.61
C ARG A 147 -12.67 0.30 5.83
N ARG A 148 -13.44 0.37 6.93
CA ARG A 148 -12.98 0.97 8.18
C ARG A 148 -11.80 0.23 8.78
N ALA A 149 -11.81 -1.11 8.79
CA ALA A 149 -10.69 -1.92 9.24
C ALA A 149 -9.43 -1.68 8.40
N ALA A 150 -9.55 -1.67 7.08
CA ALA A 150 -8.44 -1.40 6.19
C ALA A 150 -7.88 0.03 6.39
N GLN A 151 -8.75 1.04 6.49
CA GLN A 151 -8.36 2.41 6.79
C GLN A 151 -7.67 2.51 8.15
N HIS A 152 -8.21 1.84 9.17
CA HIS A 152 -7.65 1.77 10.52
C HIS A 152 -6.20 1.25 10.50
N ARG A 153 -5.93 0.23 9.66
CA ARG A 153 -4.59 -0.35 9.47
C ARG A 153 -3.76 0.30 8.35
N GLY A 154 -4.28 1.34 7.71
CA GLY A 154 -3.63 2.08 6.63
C GLY A 154 -3.36 1.21 5.39
N LEU A 155 -4.32 0.38 5.00
CA LEU A 155 -4.27 -0.43 3.79
C LEU A 155 -5.29 0.13 2.78
N PRO A 156 -4.88 0.48 1.55
CA PRO A 156 -5.82 0.81 0.48
C PRO A 156 -6.58 -0.46 0.08
N LEU A 157 -7.87 -0.54 0.42
CA LEU A 157 -8.72 -1.69 0.14
C LEU A 157 -9.77 -1.34 -0.92
N ARG A 158 -9.83 -2.17 -1.95
CA ARG A 158 -10.92 -2.27 -2.91
C ARG A 158 -11.67 -3.58 -2.67
N LEU A 159 -12.95 -3.59 -3.01
CA LEU A 159 -13.79 -4.78 -2.94
C LEU A 159 -14.38 -5.06 -4.32
N PRO A 160 -14.68 -6.33 -4.66
CA PRO A 160 -15.38 -6.64 -5.88
C PRO A 160 -16.79 -6.04 -5.88
N LEU A 161 -17.41 -5.87 -7.04
CA LEU A 161 -18.83 -5.50 -7.15
C LEU A 161 -19.76 -6.61 -6.64
N ALA A 162 -19.23 -7.83 -6.54
CA ALA A 162 -19.94 -9.07 -6.26
C ALA A 162 -21.08 -9.33 -7.26
N ASP A 163 -20.81 -9.08 -8.55
CA ASP A 163 -21.76 -9.40 -9.63
C ASP A 163 -21.87 -10.92 -9.86
N LEU A 164 -22.77 -11.34 -10.74
CA LEU A 164 -23.01 -12.77 -10.98
C LEU A 164 -21.75 -13.53 -11.41
N SER A 165 -20.86 -12.90 -12.20
CA SER A 165 -19.62 -13.55 -12.63
C SER A 165 -18.63 -13.73 -11.47
N GLU A 166 -18.57 -12.75 -10.58
CA GLU A 166 -17.73 -12.82 -9.37
C GLU A 166 -18.31 -13.80 -8.35
N GLN A 167 -19.64 -13.87 -8.20
CA GLN A 167 -20.29 -14.84 -7.32
C GLN A 167 -20.01 -16.29 -7.71
N LEU A 168 -19.81 -16.58 -9.01
CA LEU A 168 -19.46 -17.92 -9.47
C LEU A 168 -18.05 -18.36 -9.07
N VAL A 169 -17.11 -17.43 -8.92
CA VAL A 169 -15.72 -17.73 -8.55
C VAL A 169 -15.41 -17.42 -7.08
N GLY A 170 -16.21 -16.58 -6.42
CA GLY A 170 -16.09 -16.21 -5.02
C GLY A 170 -16.58 -17.30 -4.05
N THR A 171 -16.10 -18.53 -4.22
CA THR A 171 -16.49 -19.70 -3.44
C THR A 171 -15.45 -20.03 -2.37
N ALA A 172 -15.87 -20.74 -1.31
CA ALA A 172 -14.97 -21.22 -0.26
C ALA A 172 -13.78 -22.02 -0.81
N GLU A 173 -14.02 -22.85 -1.84
CA GLU A 173 -12.98 -23.64 -2.52
C GLU A 173 -11.90 -22.76 -3.15
N ASN A 174 -12.30 -21.71 -3.87
CA ASN A 174 -11.35 -20.81 -4.53
C ASN A 174 -10.64 -19.89 -3.54
N LEU A 175 -11.33 -19.38 -2.52
CA LEU A 175 -10.73 -18.49 -1.51
C LEU A 175 -9.76 -19.24 -0.58
N GLU A 176 -10.06 -20.50 -0.24
CA GLU A 176 -9.14 -21.35 0.53
C GLU A 176 -8.14 -22.11 -0.37
N GLY A 177 -8.23 -21.99 -1.70
CA GLY A 177 -7.38 -22.65 -2.68
C GLY A 177 -6.00 -21.99 -2.85
N SER A 178 -4.99 -22.75 -3.28
CA SER A 178 -3.63 -22.21 -3.55
C SER A 178 -3.49 -21.58 -4.91
N ASN A 179 -4.36 -21.94 -5.86
CA ASN A 179 -4.38 -21.37 -7.19
C ASN A 179 -5.17 -20.06 -7.19
N PRO A 180 -4.54 -18.89 -7.38
CA PRO A 180 -5.25 -17.62 -7.40
C PRO A 180 -6.00 -17.38 -8.71
N ALA A 181 -5.75 -18.17 -9.78
CA ALA A 181 -6.22 -17.85 -11.13
C ALA A 181 -7.72 -17.51 -11.23
N PRO A 182 -8.66 -18.29 -10.66
CA PRO A 182 -10.09 -17.97 -10.77
C PRO A 182 -10.45 -16.59 -10.21
N LEU A 183 -9.84 -16.21 -9.09
CA LEU A 183 -10.05 -14.91 -8.47
C LEU A 183 -9.27 -13.82 -9.21
N LYS A 184 -8.02 -14.09 -9.59
CA LYS A 184 -7.13 -13.15 -10.27
C LYS A 184 -7.70 -12.70 -11.62
N ASP A 185 -8.23 -13.64 -12.41
CA ASP A 185 -8.80 -13.35 -13.73
C ASP A 185 -10.04 -12.43 -13.60
N ALA A 186 -10.90 -12.69 -12.62
CA ALA A 186 -12.03 -11.81 -12.30
C ALA A 186 -11.60 -10.45 -11.72
N SER A 187 -10.36 -10.36 -11.21
CA SER A 187 -9.81 -9.19 -10.53
C SER A 187 -9.12 -8.18 -11.46
N GLU A 188 -8.81 -8.55 -12.70
CA GLU A 188 -8.03 -7.71 -13.63
C GLU A 188 -8.61 -6.31 -13.80
N ARG A 189 -9.95 -6.20 -13.78
CA ARG A 189 -10.69 -4.93 -13.96
C ARG A 189 -10.46 -3.91 -12.83
N TYR A 190 -9.94 -4.32 -11.68
CA TYR A 190 -9.76 -3.44 -10.52
C TYR A 190 -8.36 -2.83 -10.42
N GLY A 191 -7.38 -3.30 -11.20
CA GLY A 191 -6.00 -2.77 -11.17
C GLY A 191 -5.39 -2.74 -9.76
N ALA A 192 -5.60 -3.80 -8.98
CA ALA A 192 -5.02 -3.95 -7.64
C ALA A 192 -3.62 -4.57 -7.71
N ASP A 193 -2.73 -4.16 -6.79
CA ASP A 193 -1.37 -4.67 -6.69
C ASP A 193 -1.31 -6.04 -6.00
N ALA A 194 -2.31 -6.33 -5.17
CA ALA A 194 -2.39 -7.55 -4.37
C ALA A 194 -3.82 -8.08 -4.28
N LEU A 195 -3.93 -9.40 -4.23
CA LEU A 195 -5.19 -10.12 -4.04
C LEU A 195 -5.26 -10.65 -2.62
N LEU A 196 -6.31 -10.29 -1.88
CA LEU A 196 -6.58 -10.79 -0.52
C LEU A 196 -7.87 -11.62 -0.57
N ALA A 197 -7.77 -12.93 -0.36
CA ALA A 197 -8.94 -13.81 -0.19
C ALA A 197 -9.16 -14.07 1.30
N VAL A 198 -10.38 -13.84 1.78
CA VAL A 198 -10.77 -14.06 3.18
C VAL A 198 -12.05 -14.86 3.23
N HIS A 199 -11.98 -15.98 3.93
CA HIS A 199 -13.15 -16.78 4.23
C HIS A 199 -13.46 -16.67 5.73
N ALA A 200 -14.51 -15.93 6.05
CA ALA A 200 -15.00 -15.68 7.40
C ALA A 200 -16.18 -16.59 7.74
N ARG A 201 -16.18 -17.15 8.95
CA ARG A 201 -17.24 -18.02 9.48
C ARG A 201 -17.58 -17.62 10.91
N GLU A 202 -18.85 -17.73 11.26
CA GLU A 202 -19.31 -17.66 12.64
C GLU A 202 -19.45 -19.07 13.22
N ASP A 203 -18.80 -19.31 14.37
CA ASP A 203 -18.87 -20.57 15.10
C ASP A 203 -18.92 -20.28 16.60
N ASP A 204 -19.90 -20.86 17.31
CA ASP A 204 -20.14 -20.68 18.75
C ASP A 204 -20.10 -19.20 19.22
N GLY A 205 -20.71 -18.29 18.45
CA GLY A 205 -20.77 -16.86 18.77
C GLY A 205 -19.41 -16.14 18.67
N LYS A 206 -18.44 -16.73 17.97
CA LYS A 206 -17.16 -16.11 17.62
C LYS A 206 -16.98 -16.13 16.12
N TRP A 207 -16.35 -15.07 15.62
CA TRP A 207 -15.97 -14.97 14.22
C TRP A 207 -14.56 -15.50 14.02
N THR A 208 -14.37 -16.35 13.02
CA THR A 208 -13.07 -16.85 12.60
C THR A 208 -12.87 -16.58 11.11
N ALA A 209 -11.63 -16.36 10.69
CA ALA A 209 -11.29 -16.18 9.29
C ALA A 209 -10.04 -16.98 8.93
N LYS A 210 -10.04 -17.58 7.74
CA LYS A 210 -8.81 -17.96 7.04
C LYS A 210 -8.58 -16.94 5.94
N TRP A 211 -7.33 -16.52 5.77
CA TRP A 211 -6.98 -15.56 4.73
C TRP A 211 -5.74 -16.00 3.95
N ARG A 212 -5.69 -15.58 2.69
CA ARG A 212 -4.58 -15.75 1.76
C ARG A 212 -4.33 -14.45 1.03
N LEU A 213 -3.06 -14.15 0.83
CA LEU A 213 -2.60 -12.92 0.21
C LEU A 213 -1.61 -13.25 -0.89
N TRP A 214 -1.84 -12.73 -2.08
CA TRP A 214 -0.92 -12.83 -3.21
C TRP A 214 -0.42 -11.44 -3.61
N VAL A 215 0.90 -11.28 -3.70
CA VAL A 215 1.57 -10.02 -4.07
C VAL A 215 2.70 -10.30 -5.07
N GLY A 216 2.42 -10.09 -6.36
CA GLY A 216 3.27 -10.64 -7.41
C GLY A 216 3.33 -12.17 -7.31
N ASP A 217 4.53 -12.72 -7.24
CA ASP A 217 4.75 -14.18 -7.13
C ASP A 217 4.77 -14.70 -5.68
N GLN A 218 4.65 -13.82 -4.69
CA GLN A 218 4.67 -14.21 -3.28
C GLN A 218 3.27 -14.52 -2.77
N GLN A 219 3.17 -15.54 -1.93
CA GLN A 219 1.94 -15.95 -1.26
C GLN A 219 2.15 -16.01 0.25
N GLU A 220 1.24 -15.38 0.98
CA GLU A 220 1.14 -15.43 2.44
C GLU A 220 -0.24 -15.98 2.83
N GLN A 221 -0.34 -16.55 4.02
CA GLN A 221 -1.61 -17.05 4.55
C GLN A 221 -1.65 -17.01 6.07
N GLY A 222 -2.85 -17.04 6.64
CA GLY A 222 -3.03 -17.13 8.08
C GLY A 222 -4.49 -17.27 8.48
N SER A 223 -4.73 -17.09 9.77
CA SER A 223 -6.07 -17.06 10.35
C SER A 223 -6.21 -15.95 11.38
N ALA A 224 -7.44 -15.57 11.67
CA ALA A 224 -7.80 -14.61 12.70
C ALA A 224 -9.07 -15.06 13.42
N GLN A 225 -9.27 -14.60 14.65
CA GLN A 225 -10.48 -14.82 15.42
C GLN A 225 -10.84 -13.54 16.18
N ALA A 226 -12.13 -13.24 16.28
CA ALA A 226 -12.64 -12.09 17.01
C ALA A 226 -14.07 -12.33 17.52
N ALA A 227 -14.57 -11.41 18.35
CA ALA A 227 -15.93 -11.48 18.90
C ALA A 227 -17.01 -11.15 17.86
N ASP A 228 -16.70 -10.28 16.90
CA ASP A 228 -17.64 -9.82 15.87
C ASP A 228 -16.93 -9.61 14.52
N GLN A 229 -17.71 -9.36 13.47
CA GLN A 229 -17.21 -9.16 12.10
C GLN A 229 -16.26 -7.95 11.97
N ALA A 230 -16.52 -6.86 12.69
CA ALA A 230 -15.71 -5.65 12.58
C ALA A 230 -14.33 -5.86 13.23
N ALA A 231 -14.29 -6.50 14.40
CA ALA A 231 -13.06 -6.90 15.05
C ALA A 231 -12.32 -7.98 14.25
N LEU A 232 -13.01 -8.88 13.55
CA LEU A 232 -12.39 -9.87 12.67
C LEU A 232 -11.72 -9.19 11.47
N ALA A 233 -12.42 -8.25 10.84
CA ALA A 233 -11.88 -7.46 9.73
C ALA A 233 -10.60 -6.74 10.15
N ASP A 234 -10.63 -6.06 11.30
CA ASP A 234 -9.48 -5.36 11.84
C ASP A 234 -8.30 -6.30 12.15
N ALA A 235 -8.56 -7.48 12.71
CA ALA A 235 -7.53 -8.50 12.99
C ALA A 235 -6.89 -9.06 11.71
N VAL A 236 -7.69 -9.33 10.67
CA VAL A 236 -7.17 -9.77 9.36
C VAL A 236 -6.31 -8.67 8.73
N MET A 237 -6.80 -7.43 8.74
CA MET A 237 -6.06 -6.29 8.17
C MET A 237 -4.75 -6.01 8.93
N LEU A 238 -4.73 -6.19 10.26
CA LEU A 238 -3.51 -6.10 11.05
C LEU A 238 -2.50 -7.18 10.62
N ALA A 239 -2.94 -8.43 10.54
CA ALA A 239 -2.07 -9.53 10.13
C ALA A 239 -1.52 -9.33 8.71
N VAL A 240 -2.35 -8.87 7.77
CA VAL A 240 -1.92 -8.52 6.41
C VAL A 240 -0.90 -7.39 6.41
N SER A 241 -1.14 -6.33 7.18
CA SER A 241 -0.21 -5.20 7.32
C SER A 241 1.17 -5.66 7.82
N GLU A 242 1.21 -6.52 8.84
CA GLU A 242 2.47 -7.06 9.39
C GLU A 242 3.23 -7.95 8.39
N ARG A 243 2.54 -8.66 7.49
CA ARG A 243 3.19 -9.45 6.43
C ARG A 243 3.74 -8.59 5.31
N LEU A 244 3.08 -7.48 4.99
CA LEU A 244 3.51 -6.57 3.94
C LEU A 244 4.64 -5.65 4.38
N ALA A 245 4.62 -5.20 5.63
CA ALA A 245 5.52 -4.17 6.12
C ALA A 245 7.02 -4.44 5.89
N PRO A 246 7.58 -5.65 6.09
CA PRO A 246 8.99 -5.92 5.83
C PRO A 246 9.44 -5.62 4.40
N ARG A 247 8.52 -5.66 3.42
CA ARG A 247 8.81 -5.41 2.00
C ARG A 247 8.78 -3.92 1.63
N TYR A 248 8.07 -3.10 2.41
CA TYR A 248 7.79 -1.70 2.07
C TYR A 248 8.27 -0.69 3.11
N ALA A 249 8.58 -1.13 4.34
CA ALA A 249 9.10 -0.28 5.40
C ALA A 249 10.59 0.05 5.19
N VAL A 250 10.96 1.31 5.43
CA VAL A 250 12.29 1.84 5.16
C VAL A 250 13.00 2.19 6.45
N LYS A 251 14.19 1.63 6.65
CA LYS A 251 15.02 1.91 7.83
C LYS A 251 15.47 3.38 7.87
N PRO A 252 15.54 3.99 9.07
CA PRO A 252 16.08 5.32 9.23
C PRO A 252 17.59 5.32 8.90
N GLY A 253 18.07 6.38 8.24
CA GLY A 253 19.48 6.57 7.93
C GLY A 253 20.02 5.81 6.70
N VAL A 254 19.19 5.01 5.99
CA VAL A 254 19.58 4.35 4.72
C VAL A 254 19.22 5.20 3.49
N SER A 255 18.78 6.44 3.70
CA SER A 255 18.61 7.38 2.59
C SER A 255 19.98 7.85 2.13
N SER A 256 20.41 7.32 0.99
CA SER A 256 21.61 7.76 0.29
C SER A 256 21.20 8.34 -1.06
N GLU A 257 22.06 9.18 -1.62
CA GLU A 257 21.90 9.62 -3.00
C GLU A 257 22.09 8.41 -3.93
N GLN A 258 21.03 8.04 -4.65
CA GLN A 258 21.01 6.95 -5.61
C GLN A 258 20.85 7.54 -7.01
N LEU A 259 21.66 7.06 -7.96
CA LEU A 259 21.44 7.34 -9.38
C LEU A 259 20.53 6.26 -9.96
N LEU A 260 19.31 6.67 -10.30
CA LEU A 260 18.28 5.85 -10.91
C LEU A 260 18.22 6.13 -12.41
N GLU A 261 18.48 5.12 -13.23
CA GLU A 261 18.21 5.14 -14.67
C GLU A 261 16.88 4.44 -14.96
N VAL A 262 16.01 5.10 -15.72
CA VAL A 262 14.77 4.52 -16.24
C VAL A 262 14.78 4.56 -17.77
N GLN A 263 14.56 3.41 -18.38
CA GLN A 263 14.51 3.21 -19.84
C GLN A 263 13.06 3.12 -20.34
N GLY A 264 12.84 3.34 -21.64
CA GLY A 264 11.51 3.30 -22.25
C GLY A 264 10.65 4.53 -21.92
N MET A 265 11.27 5.71 -21.78
CA MET A 265 10.55 6.94 -21.44
C MET A 265 9.71 7.48 -22.59
N THR A 266 8.47 7.85 -22.27
CA THR A 266 7.54 8.59 -23.12
C THR A 266 7.07 9.84 -22.37
N LEU A 267 6.46 10.79 -23.07
CA LEU A 267 5.95 12.02 -22.45
C LEU A 267 4.95 11.73 -21.30
N GLN A 268 4.11 10.70 -21.47
CA GLN A 268 3.15 10.27 -20.45
C GLN A 268 3.87 9.67 -19.22
N ARG A 269 4.85 8.79 -19.46
CA ARG A 269 5.62 8.14 -18.39
C ARG A 269 6.49 9.13 -17.61
N TYR A 270 6.88 10.25 -18.22
CA TYR A 270 7.65 11.30 -17.53
C TYR A 270 6.87 11.89 -16.34
N ALA A 271 5.61 12.28 -16.56
CA ALA A 271 4.78 12.83 -15.49
C ALA A 271 4.53 11.79 -14.38
N GLN A 272 4.25 10.54 -14.77
CA GLN A 272 4.03 9.44 -13.84
C GLN A 272 5.28 9.15 -13.00
N LEU A 273 6.45 9.06 -13.63
CA LEU A 273 7.72 8.86 -12.93
C LEU A 273 8.06 10.04 -12.01
N GLY A 274 7.78 11.27 -12.44
CA GLY A 274 7.94 12.46 -11.60
C GLY A 274 7.14 12.39 -10.31
N HIS A 275 5.85 12.01 -10.39
CA HIS A 275 5.01 11.81 -9.20
C HIS A 275 5.49 10.66 -8.32
N LEU A 276 5.94 9.55 -8.91
CA LEU A 276 6.49 8.43 -8.15
C LEU A 276 7.72 8.86 -7.38
N LEU A 277 8.62 9.63 -8.00
CA LEU A 277 9.88 9.99 -7.36
C LEU A 277 9.80 11.28 -6.49
N GLU A 278 8.65 11.95 -6.43
CA GLU A 278 8.43 13.17 -5.63
C GLU A 278 8.83 12.97 -4.14
N PRO A 279 8.46 11.87 -3.46
CA PRO A 279 8.86 11.63 -2.07
C PRO A 279 10.38 11.46 -1.87
N PHE A 280 11.13 11.24 -2.94
CA PHE A 280 12.58 11.01 -2.94
C PHE A 280 13.36 12.27 -3.32
N GLY A 281 12.68 13.39 -3.54
CA GLY A 281 13.33 14.65 -3.94
C GLY A 281 14.11 14.51 -5.24
N ALA A 282 13.53 13.83 -6.23
CA ALA A 282 14.22 13.50 -7.47
C ALA A 282 14.72 14.73 -8.23
N GLN A 283 16.00 14.69 -8.57
CA GLN A 283 16.66 15.69 -9.40
C GLN A 283 17.04 15.07 -10.74
N LEU A 284 16.51 15.62 -11.83
CA LEU A 284 16.90 15.22 -13.16
C LEU A 284 18.39 15.52 -13.39
N LYS A 285 19.18 14.49 -13.70
CA LYS A 285 20.62 14.65 -14.01
C LYS A 285 20.92 14.53 -15.49
N ARG A 286 20.24 13.62 -16.21
CA ARG A 286 20.48 13.39 -17.63
C ARG A 286 19.24 12.87 -18.35
N VAL A 287 19.05 13.30 -19.59
CA VAL A 287 18.08 12.75 -20.54
C VAL A 287 18.84 12.37 -21.80
N ASP A 288 18.68 11.13 -22.24
CA ASP A 288 19.31 10.58 -23.44
C ASP A 288 18.29 9.69 -24.18
N GLY A 289 17.56 10.29 -25.13
CA GLY A 289 16.49 9.62 -25.86
C GLY A 289 15.39 9.10 -24.93
N ASP A 290 15.23 7.78 -24.88
CA ASP A 290 14.26 7.08 -24.02
C ASP A 290 14.81 6.74 -22.62
N ARG A 291 16.03 7.17 -22.30
CA ARG A 291 16.68 6.93 -21.01
C ARG A 291 16.77 8.22 -20.21
N ILE A 292 16.33 8.15 -18.96
CA ILE A 292 16.41 9.28 -18.04
C ILE A 292 17.13 8.85 -16.77
N VAL A 293 18.04 9.70 -16.28
CA VAL A 293 18.76 9.51 -15.03
C VAL A 293 18.34 10.56 -14.01
N TYR A 294 17.82 10.10 -12.88
CA TYR A 294 17.53 10.91 -11.70
C TYR A 294 18.54 10.64 -10.60
N LEU A 295 18.90 11.69 -9.86
CA LEU A 295 19.44 11.55 -8.51
C LEU A 295 18.27 11.59 -7.55
N VAL A 296 18.14 10.57 -6.73
CA VAL A 296 17.04 10.42 -5.78
C VAL A 296 17.59 10.12 -4.40
N ASN A 297 16.88 10.52 -3.36
CA ASN A 297 17.23 10.26 -1.97
C ASN A 297 16.39 9.09 -1.45
N GLY A 298 17.01 7.95 -1.21
CA GLY A 298 16.34 6.77 -0.67
C GLY A 298 17.25 5.55 -0.60
N SER A 299 16.75 4.46 0.00
CA SER A 299 17.47 3.18 -0.10
C SER A 299 17.17 2.49 -1.44
N ALA A 300 18.06 1.59 -1.86
CA ALA A 300 17.86 0.82 -3.09
C ALA A 300 16.61 -0.07 -3.02
N GLU A 301 16.32 -0.65 -1.85
CA GLU A 301 15.10 -1.44 -1.62
C GLU A 301 13.84 -0.59 -1.70
N GLN A 302 13.88 0.66 -1.21
CA GLN A 302 12.77 1.59 -1.26
C GLN A 302 12.40 1.95 -2.71
N LEU A 303 13.41 2.20 -3.54
CA LEU A 303 13.20 2.47 -4.96
C LEU A 303 12.72 1.21 -5.70
N ARG A 304 13.27 0.03 -5.39
CA ARG A 304 12.78 -1.23 -5.96
C ARG A 304 11.32 -1.50 -5.64
N SER A 305 10.92 -1.35 -4.38
CA SER A 305 9.55 -1.62 -3.97
C SER A 305 8.57 -0.63 -4.61
N GLN A 306 8.92 0.66 -4.62
CA GLN A 306 8.08 1.68 -5.25
C GLN A 306 7.97 1.51 -6.77
N LEU A 307 9.09 1.36 -7.46
CA LEU A 307 9.10 1.24 -8.92
C LEU A 307 8.43 -0.08 -9.35
N GLY A 308 8.57 -1.14 -8.55
CA GLY A 308 7.86 -2.40 -8.75
C GLY A 308 6.33 -2.27 -8.64
N LEU A 309 5.82 -1.50 -7.68
CA LEU A 309 4.38 -1.21 -7.60
C LEU A 309 3.88 -0.44 -8.83
N ALA A 310 4.71 0.43 -9.40
CA ALA A 310 4.43 1.11 -10.65
C ALA A 310 4.68 0.23 -11.91
N GLN A 311 4.85 -1.08 -11.74
CA GLN A 311 5.09 -2.06 -12.81
C GLN A 311 6.43 -1.90 -13.55
N LEU A 312 7.41 -1.18 -13.00
CA LEU A 312 8.75 -1.14 -13.57
C LEU A 312 9.55 -2.39 -13.17
N GLN A 313 10.28 -2.95 -14.14
CA GLN A 313 11.15 -4.09 -13.94
C GLN A 313 12.61 -3.65 -13.76
N GLU A 314 13.29 -4.18 -12.75
CA GLU A 314 14.72 -3.96 -12.57
C GLU A 314 15.50 -4.69 -13.68
N VAL A 315 16.40 -3.96 -14.34
CA VAL A 315 17.29 -4.49 -15.37
C VAL A 315 18.63 -4.79 -14.71
N PRO A 316 19.13 -6.03 -14.74
CA PRO A 316 20.45 -6.33 -14.23
C PRO A 316 21.48 -5.45 -14.91
N ALA A 317 22.48 -4.99 -14.17
CA ALA A 317 23.64 -4.35 -14.78
C ALA A 317 24.28 -5.37 -15.74
N GLN A 318 24.06 -5.21 -17.05
CA GLN A 318 24.84 -5.94 -18.04
C GLN A 318 26.31 -5.63 -17.74
N GLN A 319 27.09 -6.68 -17.48
CA GLN A 319 28.54 -6.63 -17.60
C GLN A 319 28.82 -6.16 -19.02
N VAL A 320 29.10 -4.87 -19.19
CA VAL A 320 29.66 -4.37 -20.43
C VAL A 320 30.96 -5.14 -20.59
N PRO A 321 31.16 -5.95 -21.65
CA PRO A 321 32.47 -6.52 -21.93
C PRO A 321 33.42 -5.32 -21.97
N ALA A 322 34.55 -5.41 -21.27
CA ALA A 322 35.56 -4.37 -21.33
C ALA A 322 35.80 -4.04 -22.79
N VAL A 323 35.34 -2.87 -23.22
CA VAL A 323 35.72 -2.32 -24.51
C VAL A 323 37.22 -2.10 -24.32
N THR A 324 38.03 -2.97 -24.91
CA THR A 324 39.46 -2.74 -25.07
C THR A 324 39.58 -1.49 -25.92
N ASP A 325 39.59 -0.34 -25.25
CA ASP A 325 39.73 0.96 -25.89
C ASP A 325 41.22 1.15 -26.18
N ALA A 326 41.61 0.77 -27.39
CA ALA A 326 42.83 1.24 -27.99
C ALA A 326 42.65 2.72 -28.34
N GLY A 327 42.88 3.60 -27.36
CA GLY A 327 43.07 5.03 -27.57
C GLY A 327 42.01 5.93 -26.97
N GLN A 328 42.08 6.19 -25.66
CA GLN A 328 41.50 7.38 -25.05
C GLN A 328 42.55 8.17 -24.26
N ALA A 329 42.55 9.48 -24.49
CA ALA A 329 43.36 10.47 -23.79
C ALA A 329 42.99 10.53 -22.29
N PRO A 330 43.95 10.79 -21.39
CA PRO A 330 43.69 10.81 -19.96
C PRO A 330 42.97 12.11 -19.58
N GLY A 331 41.73 12.03 -19.07
CA GLY A 331 41.14 13.20 -18.40
C GLY A 331 39.62 13.30 -18.25
N VAL A 332 38.81 12.47 -18.92
CA VAL A 332 37.35 12.53 -18.70
C VAL A 332 36.99 11.59 -17.56
N ALA A 333 36.72 12.14 -16.38
CA ALA A 333 36.13 11.38 -15.29
C ALA A 333 34.83 10.73 -15.79
N ALA A 334 34.78 9.39 -15.81
CA ALA A 334 33.58 8.67 -16.18
C ALA A 334 32.40 9.15 -15.32
N ALA A 335 31.30 9.57 -15.95
CA ALA A 335 30.09 9.95 -15.24
C ALA A 335 29.67 8.77 -14.32
N PRO A 336 29.26 9.03 -13.07
CA PRO A 336 28.92 7.97 -12.14
C PRO A 336 27.82 7.10 -12.74
N ALA A 337 28.09 5.79 -12.79
CA ALA A 337 27.16 4.83 -13.36
C ALA A 337 25.89 4.75 -12.49
N PRO A 338 24.69 4.64 -13.09
CA PRO A 338 23.47 4.46 -12.33
C PRO A 338 23.54 3.16 -11.54
N GLN A 339 23.28 3.25 -10.25
CA GLN A 339 23.29 2.14 -9.30
C GLN A 339 22.05 1.27 -9.47
N LEU A 340 20.95 1.88 -9.92
CA LEU A 340 19.66 1.24 -10.16
C LEU A 340 19.22 1.49 -11.59
N ARG A 341 18.80 0.43 -12.28
CA ARG A 341 18.32 0.50 -13.66
C ARG A 341 16.98 -0.18 -13.77
N PHE A 342 16.00 0.53 -14.30
CA PHE A 342 14.66 0.03 -14.48
C PHE A 342 14.21 0.25 -15.91
N ARG A 343 13.28 -0.58 -16.35
CA ARG A 343 12.52 -0.36 -17.58
C ARG A 343 11.04 -0.45 -17.26
N TRP A 344 10.26 0.36 -17.97
CA TRP A 344 8.85 0.08 -18.15
C TRP A 344 8.64 -1.13 -19.07
#